data_AF-A0A2H6D556-F1
#
_entry.id   AF-A0A2H6D556-F1
#
_cell.length_a   1.000
_cell.length_b   1.000
_cell.length_c   1.000
_cell.angle_alpha   90.00
_cell.angle_beta   90.00
_cell.angle_gamma   90.00
#
_symmetry.space_group_name_H-M   'P 1'
#
loop_
_entity.id
_entity.type
_entity.pdbx_description
1 polymer ?
#
loop_
_entity_poly.entity_id
_entity_poly.type
_entity_poly.pdbx_seq_one_letter_code
_entity_poly.pdbx_strand_id
1 'polypeptide(L)'
;MAFKKLYVSEFEKVRPILTQTKLVFPFYNTHSLAQKNMFYAIYKQDCWAIEIQKQVVFFSMKLSERQMKITNILCSEPSQISWYAILQKIECFARSYFTSTIHLTFSAQGPLFEWLLANNYQPDKQGLTKKLCYNTALVLSGGGARGAYQIGAWRALKRLNISFSMITSTSVGALNAGLIMMDDENMARRIWYKISTEQILAFPKAADDNHSFKQLRQQLRSLGLSAVKDKGVSTLPLQRLLQQNLDAKTLLASSIKLYICTTRLRGLKEKVVAVKPTTDAWKWLTASAAFFPAMQPMNIKGEDYIDGGYRNDFPLDVALLKGAKECICIDAQGPGIRKKNIATENIPTITLRSPWSLGSFLIFDSHRSKINEQLGYLETMKYFHFYTGFWYTFTTEVDWQTEWQAFIVTLSSQKVSWLQDKAFWQKFYKLYEKKIPLERAGEAFVELIGRFLELPPNKIYTKSQFLAALVEGKENVTQPFEVTLSFIEWLEIFHQNYSLLSKKKQFLLFEELLEKGIKIPESLIEKSAVLFVAVKFFSFLKKKIAKNA
;
A
#
# COMPACT_ATOMS: atom_id res chain seq x y z
N MET A 1 15.00 -0.53 -10.06
CA MET A 1 15.82 -0.61 -8.82
C MET A 1 15.17 0.25 -7.76
N ALA A 2 15.10 -0.24 -6.52
CA ALA A 2 14.39 0.44 -5.43
C ALA A 2 15.39 1.10 -4.47
N PHE A 3 15.04 2.30 -3.97
CA PHE A 3 15.77 2.93 -2.88
C PHE A 3 15.71 2.07 -1.63
N LYS A 4 16.86 1.84 -1.01
CA LYS A 4 16.98 1.04 0.20
C LYS A 4 17.41 1.92 1.35
N LYS A 5 16.53 2.10 2.33
CA LYS A 5 16.91 2.73 3.61
C LYS A 5 17.88 1.82 4.35
N LEU A 6 18.97 2.39 4.87
CA LEU A 6 20.00 1.63 5.56
C LEU A 6 19.82 1.68 7.08
N TYR A 7 20.12 0.55 7.70
CA TYR A 7 20.06 0.35 9.15
C TYR A 7 21.40 -0.15 9.70
N VAL A 8 21.58 -0.04 11.01
CA VAL A 8 22.81 -0.49 11.70
C VAL A 8 22.99 -2.00 11.54
N SER A 9 21.90 -2.77 11.52
CA SER A 9 21.92 -4.21 11.23
C SER A 9 22.50 -4.59 9.85
N GLU A 10 22.61 -3.62 8.93
CA GLU A 10 23.17 -3.83 7.59
C GLU A 10 24.63 -3.38 7.46
N PHE A 11 25.19 -2.83 8.54
CA PHE A 11 26.50 -2.18 8.55
C PHE A 11 27.63 -3.09 8.06
N GLU A 12 27.71 -4.32 8.56
CA GLU A 12 28.76 -5.27 8.15
C GLU A 12 28.77 -5.57 6.65
N LYS A 13 27.59 -5.55 6.01
CA LYS A 13 27.47 -5.77 4.56
C LYS A 13 27.80 -4.52 3.75
N VAL A 14 27.44 -3.35 4.28
CA VAL A 14 27.57 -2.06 3.58
C VAL A 14 28.97 -1.48 3.74
N ARG A 15 29.63 -1.70 4.88
CA ARG A 15 30.91 -1.09 5.25
C ARG A 15 32.00 -1.29 4.20
N PRO A 16 32.25 -2.50 3.63
CA PRO A 16 33.28 -2.68 2.62
C PRO A 16 33.03 -1.85 1.35
N ILE A 17 31.77 -1.77 0.93
CA ILE A 17 31.37 -0.95 -0.23
C ILE A 17 31.56 0.52 0.09
N LEU A 18 31.08 0.97 1.26
CA LEU A 18 31.16 2.37 1.66
C LEU A 18 32.60 2.87 1.75
N THR A 19 33.53 2.04 2.23
CA THR A 19 34.96 2.39 2.29
C THR A 19 35.61 2.60 0.92
N GLN A 20 35.04 2.02 -0.15
CA GLN A 20 35.53 2.16 -1.53
C GLN A 20 34.87 3.31 -2.29
N THR A 21 33.87 3.97 -1.68
CA THR A 21 33.19 5.11 -2.32
C THR A 21 34.09 6.33 -2.39
N LYS A 22 33.70 7.31 -3.22
CA LYS A 22 34.31 8.63 -3.29
C LYS A 22 33.25 9.72 -3.15
N LEU A 23 33.69 10.89 -2.71
CA LEU A 23 32.85 12.08 -2.63
C LEU A 23 32.58 12.60 -4.05
N VAL A 24 31.31 12.73 -4.43
CA VAL A 24 30.90 13.18 -5.78
C VAL A 24 30.69 14.69 -5.84
N PHE A 25 30.15 15.26 -4.76
CA PHE A 25 29.82 16.68 -4.63
C PHE A 25 30.47 17.23 -3.36
N PRO A 26 30.83 18.53 -3.30
CA PRO A 26 31.63 19.11 -2.22
C PRO A 26 30.84 19.36 -0.92
N PHE A 27 30.09 18.36 -0.43
CA PHE A 27 29.40 18.41 0.88
C PHE A 27 30.36 18.55 2.07
N TYR A 28 31.59 18.06 1.91
CA TYR A 28 32.62 18.08 2.94
C TYR A 28 33.98 18.37 2.32
N ASN A 29 34.86 19.01 3.09
CA ASN A 29 36.22 19.37 2.65
C ASN A 29 37.11 18.14 2.41
N THR A 30 36.84 17.02 3.10
CA THR A 30 37.62 15.79 2.97
C THR A 30 36.71 14.58 2.81
N HIS A 31 37.19 13.60 2.04
CA HIS A 31 36.47 12.35 1.84
C HIS A 31 36.31 11.55 3.14
N SER A 32 37.33 11.53 4.02
CA SER A 32 37.27 10.89 5.33
C SER A 32 36.14 11.46 6.21
N LEU A 33 35.99 12.78 6.23
CA LEU A 33 34.90 13.44 6.95
C LEU A 33 33.53 13.08 6.38
N ALA A 34 33.40 13.00 5.06
CA ALA A 34 32.17 12.57 4.40
C ALA A 34 31.80 11.12 4.75
N GLN A 35 32.76 10.18 4.73
CA GLN A 35 32.51 8.80 5.14
C GLN A 35 32.07 8.71 6.61
N LYS A 36 32.76 9.41 7.53
CA LYS A 36 32.40 9.45 8.95
C LYS A 36 30.96 9.94 9.17
N ASN A 37 30.56 11.01 8.47
CA ASN A 37 29.20 11.54 8.57
C ASN A 37 28.16 10.61 7.92
N MET A 38 28.52 9.88 6.86
CA MET A 38 27.62 8.87 6.29
C MET A 38 27.37 7.72 7.27
N PHE A 39 28.40 7.26 7.97
CA PHE A 39 28.22 6.25 9.04
C PHE A 39 27.31 6.75 10.17
N TYR A 40 27.47 8.02 10.58
CA TYR A 40 26.57 8.64 11.55
C TYR A 40 25.13 8.73 11.04
N ALA A 41 24.93 9.04 9.76
CA ALA A 41 23.61 9.07 9.14
C ALA A 41 22.95 7.67 9.12
N ILE A 42 23.70 6.59 8.89
CA ILE A 42 23.17 5.21 9.00
C ILE A 42 22.69 4.94 10.42
N TYR A 43 23.47 5.34 11.44
CA TYR A 43 23.08 5.18 12.85
C TYR A 43 21.79 5.95 13.18
N LYS A 44 21.63 7.15 12.62
CA LYS A 44 20.41 7.97 12.76
C LYS A 44 19.25 7.53 11.87
N GLN A 45 19.43 6.50 11.03
CA GLN A 45 18.46 6.06 10.04
C GLN A 45 18.07 7.19 9.05
N ASP A 46 19.04 8.01 8.67
CA ASP A 46 18.91 9.13 7.72
C ASP A 46 19.70 8.84 6.43
N CYS A 47 19.96 7.57 6.12
CA CYS A 47 20.77 7.14 4.98
C CYS A 47 20.02 6.16 4.07
N TRP A 48 20.18 6.35 2.77
CA TRP A 48 19.63 5.51 1.72
C TRP A 48 20.72 5.11 0.72
N ALA A 49 20.54 3.94 0.12
CA ALA A 49 21.36 3.43 -0.97
C ALA A 49 20.51 3.16 -2.21
N ILE A 50 21.08 3.43 -3.38
CA ILE A 50 20.51 3.06 -4.68
C ILE A 50 21.62 2.57 -5.62
N GLU A 51 21.32 1.54 -6.39
CA GLU A 51 22.18 1.11 -7.49
C GLU A 51 21.81 1.89 -8.76
N ILE A 52 22.82 2.47 -9.41
CA ILE A 52 22.72 3.22 -10.66
C ILE A 52 23.83 2.69 -11.56
N GLN A 53 23.52 2.19 -12.76
CA GLN A 53 24.53 1.73 -13.72
C GLN A 53 25.61 0.81 -13.09
N LYS A 54 25.20 -0.15 -12.24
CA LYS A 54 26.04 -1.08 -11.47
C LYS A 54 26.90 -0.47 -10.35
N GLN A 55 26.82 0.83 -10.11
CA GLN A 55 27.47 1.48 -8.97
C GLN A 55 26.46 1.76 -7.86
N VAL A 56 26.95 1.77 -6.62
CA VAL A 56 26.15 2.05 -5.44
C VAL A 56 26.35 3.51 -5.05
N VAL A 57 25.23 4.24 -5.01
CA VAL A 57 25.17 5.60 -4.49
C VAL A 57 24.52 5.57 -3.12
N PHE A 58 25.25 6.08 -2.14
CA PHE A 58 24.77 6.35 -0.80
C PHE A 58 24.47 7.84 -0.69
N PHE A 59 23.32 8.18 -0.13
CA PHE A 59 23.02 9.57 0.21
C PHE A 59 22.35 9.65 1.57
N SER A 60 22.65 10.72 2.31
CA SER A 60 21.97 11.04 3.55
C SER A 60 21.08 12.26 3.36
N MET A 61 19.91 12.24 4.01
CA MET A 61 18.97 13.34 3.91
C MET A 61 18.18 13.56 5.21
N LYS A 62 17.69 14.79 5.36
CA LYS A 62 16.71 15.16 6.38
C LYS A 62 15.45 15.66 5.68
N LEU A 63 14.31 15.15 6.10
CA LEU A 63 13.00 15.60 5.62
C LEU A 63 12.42 16.57 6.65
N SER A 64 12.02 17.76 6.21
CA SER A 64 11.33 18.75 7.03
C SER A 64 10.16 19.31 6.24
N GLU A 65 8.94 19.09 6.73
CA GLU A 65 7.70 19.43 6.03
C GLU A 65 7.65 18.89 4.59
N ARG A 66 7.87 19.77 3.59
CA ARG A 66 7.93 19.45 2.15
C ARG A 66 9.31 19.74 1.57
N GLN A 67 10.35 19.88 2.38
CA GLN A 67 11.72 20.13 1.95
C GLN A 67 12.59 18.91 2.22
N MET A 68 13.35 18.48 1.20
CA MET A 68 14.35 17.44 1.35
C MET A 68 15.75 18.05 1.34
N LYS A 69 16.43 17.98 2.48
CA LYS A 69 17.79 18.46 2.66
C LYS A 69 18.76 17.30 2.48
N ILE A 70 19.46 17.25 1.34
CA ILE A 70 20.53 16.28 1.08
C ILE A 70 21.79 16.79 1.76
N THR A 71 22.41 15.96 2.60
CA THR A 71 23.56 16.35 3.42
C THR A 71 24.87 15.68 2.99
N ASN A 72 24.79 14.58 2.24
CA ASN A 72 25.96 13.85 1.78
C ASN A 72 25.60 12.95 0.60
N ILE A 73 26.54 12.76 -0.32
CA ILE A 73 26.44 11.81 -1.43
C ILE A 73 27.81 11.16 -1.64
N LEU A 74 27.84 9.83 -1.57
CA LEU A 74 29.01 8.99 -1.84
C LEU A 74 28.67 7.98 -2.92
N CYS A 75 29.58 7.76 -3.86
CA CYS A 75 29.37 6.85 -5.00
C CYS A 75 30.54 5.89 -5.13
N SER A 76 30.28 4.62 -5.43
CA SER A 76 31.32 3.72 -5.93
C SER A 76 31.72 4.15 -7.35
N GLU A 77 33.02 4.14 -7.65
CA GLU A 77 33.59 4.47 -8.97
C GLU A 77 32.91 5.66 -9.70
N PRO A 78 33.00 6.90 -9.17
CA PRO A 78 32.28 8.05 -9.72
C PRO A 78 32.64 8.41 -11.16
N SER A 79 33.77 7.92 -11.70
CA SER A 79 34.15 8.11 -13.10
C SER A 79 33.23 7.39 -14.10
N GLN A 80 32.47 6.40 -13.65
CA GLN A 80 31.55 5.63 -14.49
C GLN A 80 30.11 6.18 -14.49
N ILE A 81 29.82 7.24 -13.72
CA ILE A 81 28.47 7.78 -13.55
C ILE A 81 28.47 9.30 -13.65
N SER A 82 27.53 9.83 -14.43
CA SER A 82 27.34 11.28 -14.54
C SER A 82 26.64 11.88 -13.32
N TRP A 83 26.94 13.16 -13.02
CA TRP A 83 26.20 13.94 -12.03
C TRP A 83 24.69 13.96 -12.30
N TYR A 84 24.32 14.01 -13.58
CA TYR A 84 22.92 13.96 -14.02
C TYR A 84 22.23 12.67 -13.54
N ALA A 85 22.84 11.50 -13.78
CA ALA A 85 22.25 10.22 -13.39
C ALA A 85 22.02 10.12 -11.87
N ILE A 86 22.95 10.64 -11.06
CA ILE A 86 22.84 10.66 -9.60
C ILE A 86 21.71 11.59 -9.15
N LEU A 87 21.73 12.86 -9.59
CA LEU A 87 20.73 13.83 -9.16
C LEU A 87 19.34 13.49 -9.70
N GLN A 88 19.21 12.94 -10.91
CA GLN A 88 17.93 12.49 -11.46
C GLN A 88 17.29 11.41 -10.57
N LYS A 89 18.07 10.46 -10.05
CA LYS A 89 17.55 9.46 -9.09
C LYS A 89 17.18 10.11 -7.75
N ILE A 90 18.01 11.00 -7.22
CA ILE A 90 17.68 11.71 -5.97
C ILE A 90 16.43 12.58 -6.14
N GLU A 91 16.25 13.24 -7.28
CA GLU A 91 15.03 13.97 -7.63
C GLU A 91 13.81 13.04 -7.73
N CYS A 92 13.95 11.88 -8.37
CA CYS A 92 12.90 10.86 -8.42
C CYS A 92 12.50 10.40 -7.01
N PHE A 93 13.48 10.22 -6.11
CA PHE A 93 13.24 9.91 -4.71
C PHE A 93 12.52 11.05 -3.99
N ALA A 94 12.99 12.28 -4.13
CA ALA A 94 12.37 13.45 -3.51
C ALA A 94 10.90 13.64 -3.95
N ARG A 95 10.60 13.36 -5.23
CA ARG A 95 9.24 13.36 -5.78
C ARG A 95 8.36 12.27 -5.20
N SER A 96 8.90 11.10 -4.84
CA SER A 96 8.09 10.05 -4.17
C SER A 96 7.62 10.44 -2.77
N TYR A 97 8.24 11.46 -2.17
CA TYR A 97 7.85 12.09 -0.91
C TYR A 97 7.01 13.37 -1.11
N PHE A 98 6.67 13.75 -2.35
CA PHE A 98 5.94 14.99 -2.67
C PHE A 98 6.57 16.27 -2.08
N THR A 99 7.90 16.32 -2.10
CA THR A 99 8.65 17.48 -1.61
C THR A 99 8.57 18.66 -2.59
N SER A 100 8.33 19.87 -2.10
CA SER A 100 8.31 21.09 -2.93
C SER A 100 9.70 21.49 -3.40
N THR A 101 10.73 21.19 -2.60
CA THR A 101 12.11 21.63 -2.86
C THR A 101 13.13 20.59 -2.41
N ILE A 102 14.24 20.54 -3.14
CA ILE A 102 15.47 19.82 -2.76
C ILE A 102 16.52 20.86 -2.44
N HIS A 103 17.18 20.71 -1.30
CA HIS A 103 18.28 21.55 -0.87
C HIS A 103 19.56 20.72 -0.76
N LEU A 104 20.58 21.12 -1.51
CA LEU A 104 21.93 20.55 -1.48
C LEU A 104 22.80 21.42 -0.57
N THR A 105 23.31 20.85 0.52
CA THR A 105 24.05 21.59 1.56
C THR A 105 25.54 21.73 1.24
N PHE A 106 25.85 22.28 0.07
CA PHE A 106 27.21 22.65 -0.29
C PHE A 106 27.21 23.90 -1.16
N SER A 107 28.36 24.56 -1.23
CA SER A 107 28.63 25.60 -2.22
C SER A 107 29.41 24.99 -3.38
N ALA A 108 29.07 25.35 -4.62
CA ALA A 108 29.82 24.95 -5.80
C ALA A 108 30.46 26.17 -6.48
N GLN A 109 31.56 25.93 -7.17
CA GLN A 109 32.23 26.91 -8.04
C GLN A 109 32.64 26.23 -9.36
N GLY A 110 32.96 27.03 -10.37
CA GLY A 110 33.47 26.53 -11.65
C GLY A 110 32.44 25.68 -12.42
N PRO A 111 32.89 24.66 -13.19
CA PRO A 111 32.01 23.89 -14.09
C PRO A 111 30.82 23.21 -13.40
N LEU A 112 30.99 22.77 -12.15
CA LEU A 112 29.90 22.15 -11.39
C LEU A 112 28.80 23.18 -11.06
N PHE A 113 29.17 24.41 -10.72
CA PHE A 113 28.20 25.47 -10.42
C PHE A 113 27.38 25.84 -11.65
N GLU A 114 28.04 26.09 -12.78
CA GLU A 114 27.37 26.37 -14.06
C GLU A 114 26.45 25.23 -14.48
N TRP A 115 26.91 23.99 -14.32
CA TRP A 115 26.10 22.80 -14.61
C TRP A 115 24.87 22.69 -13.70
N LEU A 116 25.00 23.01 -12.40
CA LEU A 116 23.87 23.00 -11.46
C LEU A 116 22.84 24.09 -11.79
N LEU A 117 23.29 25.31 -12.12
CA LEU A 117 22.42 26.40 -12.58
C LEU A 117 21.63 26.00 -13.82
N ALA A 118 22.30 25.41 -14.83
CA ALA A 118 21.67 24.89 -16.04
C ALA A 118 20.62 23.79 -15.77
N ASN A 119 20.73 23.10 -14.63
CA ASN A 119 19.79 22.07 -14.17
C ASN A 119 18.74 22.60 -13.17
N ASN A 120 18.57 23.92 -13.08
CA ASN A 120 17.61 24.64 -12.24
C ASN A 120 17.87 24.55 -10.73
N TYR A 121 19.12 24.34 -10.31
CA TYR A 121 19.54 24.53 -8.93
C TYR A 121 20.00 25.97 -8.74
N GLN A 122 19.28 26.73 -7.91
CA GLN A 122 19.55 28.14 -7.63
C GLN A 122 20.35 28.28 -6.33
N PRO A 123 21.29 29.24 -6.23
CA PRO A 123 22.02 29.48 -5.00
C PRO A 123 21.08 30.01 -3.89
N ASP A 124 21.33 29.57 -2.67
CA ASP A 124 20.63 29.97 -1.46
C ASP A 124 21.66 30.17 -0.32
N LYS A 125 21.27 30.83 0.78
CA LYS A 125 22.16 31.16 1.91
C LYS A 125 22.89 29.94 2.51
N GLN A 126 22.35 28.73 2.32
CA GLN A 126 22.87 27.47 2.88
C GLN A 126 23.35 26.45 1.82
N GLY A 127 23.38 26.82 0.53
CA GLY A 127 23.84 25.91 -0.54
C GLY A 127 23.12 26.14 -1.87
N LEU A 128 22.58 25.09 -2.48
CA LEU A 128 21.77 25.18 -3.70
C LEU A 128 20.39 24.54 -3.53
N THR A 129 19.36 25.18 -4.08
CA THR A 129 17.96 24.75 -3.97
C THR A 129 17.32 24.58 -5.34
N LYS A 130 16.56 23.50 -5.52
CA LYS A 130 15.74 23.25 -6.71
C LYS A 130 14.28 23.06 -6.32
N LYS A 131 13.39 23.80 -6.99
CA LYS A 131 11.93 23.62 -6.86
C LYS A 131 11.48 22.46 -7.75
N LEU A 132 10.67 21.56 -7.19
CA LEU A 132 10.10 20.43 -7.93
C LEU A 132 8.70 20.80 -8.45
N CYS A 133 8.49 20.61 -9.75
CA CYS A 133 7.19 20.79 -10.40
C CYS A 133 6.55 19.43 -10.64
N TYR A 134 5.27 19.30 -10.31
CA TYR A 134 4.52 18.04 -10.35
C TYR A 134 3.59 17.95 -11.56
N ASN A 135 3.42 16.75 -12.10
CA ASN A 135 2.34 16.41 -13.02
C ASN A 135 1.84 15.01 -12.64
N THR A 136 1.21 14.95 -11.47
CA THR A 136 0.84 13.70 -10.81
C THR A 136 -0.37 13.07 -11.50
N ALA A 137 -0.26 11.78 -11.80
CA ALA A 137 -1.38 10.94 -12.19
C ALA A 137 -1.89 10.10 -11.01
N LEU A 138 -3.21 10.03 -10.86
CA LEU A 138 -3.87 9.08 -9.99
C LEU A 138 -4.30 7.86 -10.83
N VAL A 139 -3.71 6.70 -10.57
CA VAL A 139 -4.00 5.45 -11.28
C VAL A 139 -4.92 4.60 -10.42
N LEU A 140 -6.16 4.35 -10.87
CA LEU A 140 -7.16 3.60 -10.11
C LEU A 140 -7.42 2.24 -10.78
N SER A 141 -7.11 1.15 -10.07
CA SER A 141 -7.34 -0.19 -10.61
C SER A 141 -8.82 -0.58 -10.65
N GLY A 142 -9.13 -1.67 -11.36
CA GLY A 142 -10.37 -2.41 -11.11
C GLY A 142 -10.38 -3.10 -9.74
N GLY A 143 -11.57 -3.55 -9.32
CA GLY A 143 -11.76 -4.09 -7.96
C GLY A 143 -13.21 -4.34 -7.53
N GLY A 144 -14.21 -3.93 -8.32
CA GLY A 144 -15.62 -4.18 -8.02
C GLY A 144 -16.01 -3.61 -6.65
N ALA A 145 -16.63 -4.41 -5.79
CA ALA A 145 -17.06 -4.01 -4.44
C ALA A 145 -15.90 -3.56 -3.51
N ARG A 146 -14.64 -3.79 -3.89
CA ARG A 146 -13.45 -3.35 -3.15
C ARG A 146 -13.14 -1.86 -3.35
N GLY A 147 -13.86 -1.18 -4.25
CA GLY A 147 -13.58 0.20 -4.65
C GLY A 147 -13.66 1.24 -3.54
N ALA A 148 -14.37 0.97 -2.42
CA ALA A 148 -14.40 1.87 -1.27
C ALA A 148 -12.99 2.19 -0.72
N TYR A 149 -12.03 1.27 -0.86
CA TYR A 149 -10.62 1.48 -0.54
C TYR A 149 -10.01 2.69 -1.26
N GLN A 150 -10.37 2.90 -2.52
CA GLN A 150 -9.86 4.02 -3.32
C GLN A 150 -10.38 5.37 -2.84
N ILE A 151 -11.61 5.43 -2.32
CA ILE A 151 -12.18 6.65 -1.73
C ILE A 151 -11.45 7.01 -0.45
N GLY A 152 -11.10 6.04 0.39
CA GLY A 152 -10.31 6.29 1.60
C GLY A 152 -8.91 6.80 1.29
N ALA A 153 -8.25 6.21 0.30
CA ALA A 153 -6.95 6.69 -0.15
C ALA A 153 -7.04 8.12 -0.73
N TRP A 154 -8.06 8.43 -1.54
CA TRP A 154 -8.30 9.79 -2.02
C TRP A 154 -8.54 10.78 -0.88
N ARG A 155 -9.31 10.42 0.15
CA ARG A 155 -9.52 11.24 1.35
C ARG A 155 -8.19 11.57 2.05
N ALA A 156 -7.30 10.59 2.18
CA ALA A 156 -5.97 10.82 2.72
C ALA A 156 -5.15 11.78 1.84
N LEU A 157 -5.18 11.61 0.51
CA LEU A 157 -4.51 12.53 -0.41
C LEU A 157 -5.04 13.98 -0.30
N LYS A 158 -6.37 14.17 -0.16
CA LYS A 158 -6.96 15.49 0.13
C LYS A 158 -6.43 16.05 1.45
N ARG A 159 -6.43 15.25 2.52
CA ARG A 159 -5.92 15.67 3.85
C ARG A 159 -4.46 16.10 3.80
N LEU A 160 -3.66 15.46 2.96
CA LEU A 160 -2.23 15.73 2.76
C LEU A 160 -1.96 16.87 1.76
N ASN A 161 -3.00 17.48 1.18
CA ASN A 161 -2.89 18.49 0.12
C ASN A 161 -2.04 18.01 -1.06
N ILE A 162 -2.21 16.75 -1.48
CA ILE A 162 -1.56 16.17 -2.66
C ILE A 162 -2.55 16.25 -3.82
N SER A 163 -2.22 17.07 -4.81
CA SER A 163 -3.03 17.25 -6.02
C SER A 163 -2.53 16.38 -7.19
N PHE A 164 -3.44 16.10 -8.11
CA PHE A 164 -3.18 15.37 -9.34
C PHE A 164 -3.92 16.04 -10.50
N SER A 165 -3.30 16.02 -11.67
CA SER A 165 -3.80 16.69 -12.89
C SER A 165 -4.50 15.72 -13.83
N MET A 166 -4.38 14.42 -13.57
CA MET A 166 -5.02 13.38 -14.36
C MET A 166 -5.37 12.16 -13.54
N ILE A 167 -6.39 11.45 -14.00
CA ILE A 167 -6.78 10.14 -13.50
C ILE A 167 -6.74 9.15 -14.67
N THR A 168 -6.10 8.01 -14.47
CA THR A 168 -6.19 6.86 -15.38
C THR A 168 -6.85 5.70 -14.65
N SER A 169 -7.94 5.16 -15.16
CA SER A 169 -8.76 4.26 -14.36
C SER A 169 -9.43 3.14 -15.14
N THR A 170 -9.88 2.11 -14.41
CA THR A 170 -10.54 0.93 -14.98
C THR A 170 -11.60 0.39 -14.03
N SER A 171 -12.74 -0.06 -14.57
CA SER A 171 -13.82 -0.69 -13.81
C SER A 171 -14.34 0.21 -12.69
N VAL A 172 -14.43 -0.30 -11.46
CA VAL A 172 -14.79 0.52 -10.30
C VAL A 172 -13.89 1.75 -10.13
N GLY A 173 -12.62 1.67 -10.54
CA GLY A 173 -11.73 2.83 -10.56
C GLY A 173 -12.25 3.94 -11.48
N ALA A 174 -12.91 3.61 -12.59
CA ALA A 174 -13.55 4.60 -13.46
C ALA A 174 -14.76 5.24 -12.77
N LEU A 175 -15.59 4.45 -12.08
CA LEU A 175 -16.72 4.96 -11.30
C LEU A 175 -16.24 5.94 -10.20
N ASN A 176 -15.22 5.54 -9.44
CA ASN A 176 -14.60 6.37 -8.42
C ASN A 176 -13.91 7.61 -9.02
N ALA A 177 -13.30 7.51 -10.21
CA ALA A 177 -12.74 8.67 -10.89
C ALA A 177 -13.81 9.74 -11.17
N GLY A 178 -15.01 9.32 -11.58
CA GLY A 178 -16.15 10.23 -11.72
C GLY A 178 -16.49 10.93 -10.40
N LEU A 179 -16.58 10.19 -9.29
CA LEU A 179 -16.84 10.74 -7.96
C LEU A 179 -15.72 11.68 -7.47
N ILE A 180 -14.46 11.36 -7.76
CA ILE A 180 -13.30 12.17 -7.38
C ILE A 180 -13.30 13.49 -8.14
N MET A 181 -13.66 13.48 -9.43
CA MET A 181 -13.75 14.71 -10.24
C MET A 181 -14.87 15.65 -9.77
N MET A 182 -15.90 15.13 -9.12
CA MET A 182 -16.94 15.92 -8.46
C MET A 182 -16.43 16.65 -7.21
N ASP A 183 -15.31 16.21 -6.64
CA ASP A 183 -14.66 16.72 -5.43
C ASP A 183 -15.53 16.77 -4.15
N ASP A 184 -16.69 16.09 -4.13
CA ASP A 184 -17.54 15.92 -2.95
C ASP A 184 -17.26 14.58 -2.24
N GLU A 185 -16.36 14.64 -1.23
CA GLU A 185 -15.99 13.49 -0.41
C GLU A 185 -17.21 12.88 0.32
N ASN A 186 -18.10 13.72 0.85
CA ASN A 186 -19.23 13.26 1.62
C ASN A 186 -20.22 12.50 0.74
N MET A 187 -20.45 12.97 -0.49
CA MET A 187 -21.26 12.25 -1.48
C MET A 187 -20.64 10.90 -1.82
N ALA A 188 -19.35 10.86 -2.15
CA ALA A 188 -18.67 9.61 -2.49
C ALA A 188 -18.78 8.57 -1.37
N ARG A 189 -18.59 8.98 -0.12
CA ARG A 189 -18.75 8.12 1.06
C ARG A 189 -20.19 7.67 1.26
N ARG A 190 -21.17 8.56 1.13
CA ARG A 190 -22.60 8.21 1.24
C ARG A 190 -23.01 7.17 0.21
N ILE A 191 -22.52 7.27 -1.03
CA ILE A 191 -22.79 6.28 -2.08
C ILE A 191 -22.23 4.92 -1.66
N TRP A 192 -20.94 4.85 -1.28
CA TRP A 192 -20.31 3.59 -0.86
C TRP A 192 -20.90 2.99 0.41
N TYR A 193 -21.45 3.79 1.32
CA TYR A 193 -22.09 3.28 2.54
C TYR A 193 -23.54 2.85 2.31
N LYS A 194 -24.14 3.17 1.16
CA LYS A 194 -25.54 2.80 0.84
C LYS A 194 -25.65 1.76 -0.26
N ILE A 195 -24.60 1.62 -1.09
CA ILE A 195 -24.57 0.68 -2.21
C ILE A 195 -24.75 -0.75 -1.72
N SER A 196 -25.70 -1.46 -2.32
CA SER A 196 -25.90 -2.90 -2.14
C SER A 196 -25.76 -3.63 -3.48
N THR A 197 -25.62 -4.95 -3.43
CA THR A 197 -25.43 -5.77 -4.64
C THR A 197 -26.63 -5.64 -5.59
N GLU A 198 -27.85 -5.55 -5.05
CA GLU A 198 -29.12 -5.44 -5.78
C GLU A 198 -29.26 -4.08 -6.48
N GLN A 199 -28.65 -3.03 -5.93
CA GLN A 199 -28.66 -1.69 -6.53
C GLN A 199 -27.70 -1.57 -7.73
N ILE A 200 -26.78 -2.52 -7.88
CA ILE A 200 -25.78 -2.54 -8.95
C ILE A 200 -26.11 -3.62 -9.99
N LEU A 201 -26.65 -4.75 -9.55
CA LEU A 201 -27.03 -5.89 -10.37
C LEU A 201 -28.50 -6.23 -10.10
N ALA A 202 -29.31 -6.25 -11.15
CA ALA A 202 -30.69 -6.72 -11.08
C ALA A 202 -30.74 -8.26 -10.95
N PHE A 203 -30.39 -8.79 -9.78
CA PHE A 203 -30.61 -10.20 -9.47
C PHE A 203 -32.09 -10.46 -9.18
N PRO A 204 -32.66 -11.59 -9.62
CA PRO A 204 -33.99 -12.00 -9.16
C PRO A 204 -33.96 -12.14 -7.63
N LYS A 205 -34.94 -11.54 -6.93
CA LYS A 205 -35.08 -11.70 -5.47
C LYS A 205 -35.23 -13.20 -5.15
N ALA A 206 -34.19 -13.81 -4.61
CA ALA A 206 -34.34 -15.03 -3.85
C ALA A 206 -34.72 -14.61 -2.43
N ALA A 207 -35.81 -15.19 -1.93
CA ALA A 207 -36.42 -14.88 -0.65
C ALA A 207 -35.40 -14.87 0.51
N ASP A 208 -35.65 -13.97 1.46
CA ASP A 208 -35.06 -13.95 2.80
C ASP A 208 -34.84 -15.37 3.32
N ASP A 209 -33.58 -15.75 3.53
CA ASP A 209 -33.13 -16.54 4.67
C ASP A 209 -31.62 -16.82 4.60
N ASN A 210 -30.97 -16.57 5.73
CA ASN A 210 -29.57 -16.80 6.09
C ASN A 210 -28.63 -17.56 5.12
N HIS A 211 -27.68 -16.79 4.60
CA HIS A 211 -26.43 -17.14 3.91
C HIS A 211 -25.96 -18.61 3.93
N SER A 212 -26.23 -19.34 2.86
CA SER A 212 -25.40 -20.48 2.45
C SER A 212 -24.70 -20.18 1.12
N PHE A 213 -23.36 -20.11 1.14
CA PHE A 213 -22.50 -19.97 -0.04
C PHE A 213 -22.76 -21.06 -1.11
N LYS A 214 -23.36 -22.19 -0.72
CA LYS A 214 -23.81 -23.25 -1.63
C LYS A 214 -24.95 -22.78 -2.55
N GLN A 215 -25.88 -21.96 -2.05
CA GLN A 215 -26.96 -21.34 -2.83
C GLN A 215 -26.44 -20.24 -3.76
N LEU A 216 -25.50 -19.39 -3.31
CA LEU A 216 -24.85 -18.39 -4.17
C LEU A 216 -24.08 -19.05 -5.32
N ARG A 217 -23.44 -20.20 -5.07
CA ARG A 217 -22.72 -20.97 -6.10
C ARG A 217 -23.67 -21.67 -7.08
N GLN A 218 -24.82 -22.15 -6.59
CA GLN A 218 -25.90 -22.68 -7.44
C GLN A 218 -26.54 -21.58 -8.28
N GLN A 219 -26.75 -20.38 -7.72
CA GLN A 219 -27.20 -19.19 -8.45
C GLN A 219 -26.15 -18.70 -9.46
N LEU A 220 -24.87 -18.61 -9.11
CA LEU A 220 -23.82 -18.20 -10.06
C LEU A 220 -23.61 -19.22 -11.18
N ARG A 221 -23.79 -20.52 -10.92
CA ARG A 221 -23.79 -21.57 -11.97
C ARG A 221 -25.03 -21.52 -12.85
N SER A 222 -26.22 -21.29 -12.27
CA SER A 222 -27.45 -21.15 -13.06
C SER A 222 -27.45 -19.83 -13.86
N LEU A 223 -26.90 -18.75 -13.30
CA LEU A 223 -26.65 -17.48 -13.97
C LEU A 223 -25.59 -17.60 -15.08
N GLY A 224 -24.55 -18.41 -14.91
CA GLY A 224 -23.60 -18.68 -15.99
C GLY A 224 -24.22 -19.37 -17.21
N LEU A 225 -25.31 -20.14 -17.01
CA LEU A 225 -26.05 -20.81 -18.08
C LEU A 225 -27.19 -19.94 -18.66
N SER A 226 -27.82 -19.05 -17.88
CA SER A 226 -28.89 -18.15 -18.34
C SER A 226 -28.38 -16.79 -18.85
N ALA A 227 -27.31 -16.22 -18.28
CA ALA A 227 -26.69 -14.96 -18.73
C ALA A 227 -26.10 -15.06 -20.14
N VAL A 228 -25.79 -16.28 -20.62
CA VAL A 228 -25.37 -16.53 -22.01
C VAL A 228 -26.55 -16.41 -22.98
N LYS A 229 -27.80 -16.64 -22.53
CA LYS A 229 -29.02 -16.40 -23.33
C LYS A 229 -29.42 -14.93 -23.35
N ASP A 230 -29.26 -14.20 -22.23
CA ASP A 230 -29.74 -12.81 -22.08
C ASP A 230 -28.64 -11.73 -22.15
N LYS A 231 -27.42 -12.09 -22.59
CA LYS A 231 -26.22 -11.23 -22.67
C LYS A 231 -25.78 -10.58 -21.34
N GLY A 232 -26.16 -11.13 -20.19
CA GLY A 232 -25.79 -10.66 -18.85
C GLY A 232 -26.90 -9.95 -18.06
N VAL A 233 -26.63 -9.59 -16.80
CA VAL A 233 -27.56 -8.82 -15.95
C VAL A 233 -27.55 -7.34 -16.37
N SER A 234 -28.71 -6.70 -16.39
CA SER A 234 -28.85 -5.31 -16.82
C SER A 234 -27.98 -4.34 -16.02
N THR A 235 -27.28 -3.45 -16.73
CA THR A 235 -26.50 -2.35 -16.13
C THR A 235 -27.33 -1.08 -15.88
N LEU A 236 -28.65 -1.10 -16.17
CA LEU A 236 -29.53 0.06 -15.96
C LEU A 236 -29.51 0.61 -14.52
N PRO A 237 -29.47 -0.21 -13.44
CA PRO A 237 -29.36 0.32 -12.08
C PRO A 237 -28.09 1.16 -11.88
N LEU A 238 -26.94 0.66 -12.33
CA LEU A 238 -25.67 1.39 -12.31
C LEU A 238 -25.73 2.67 -13.16
N GLN A 239 -26.32 2.60 -14.35
CA GLN A 239 -26.48 3.78 -15.22
C GLN A 239 -27.30 4.87 -14.53
N ARG A 240 -28.42 4.53 -13.88
CA ARG A 240 -29.24 5.48 -13.12
C ARG A 240 -28.47 6.09 -11.95
N LEU A 241 -27.73 5.27 -11.20
CA LEU A 241 -26.90 5.76 -10.11
C LEU A 241 -25.88 6.78 -10.61
N LEU A 242 -25.21 6.53 -11.73
CA LEU A 242 -24.27 7.48 -12.31
C LEU A 242 -24.96 8.76 -12.81
N GLN A 243 -26.09 8.64 -13.49
CA GLN A 243 -26.85 9.80 -13.97
C GLN A 243 -27.39 10.68 -12.82
N GLN A 244 -27.74 10.08 -11.69
CA GLN A 244 -28.24 10.80 -10.52
C GLN A 244 -27.14 11.52 -9.73
N ASN A 245 -25.93 10.97 -9.70
CA ASN A 245 -24.84 11.47 -8.84
C ASN A 245 -23.75 12.24 -9.60
N LEU A 246 -23.64 12.10 -10.92
CA LEU A 246 -22.66 12.81 -11.72
C LEU A 246 -23.30 14.03 -12.42
N ASP A 247 -22.99 15.22 -11.91
CA ASP A 247 -23.37 16.45 -12.58
C ASP A 247 -22.35 16.82 -13.66
N ALA A 248 -22.84 16.93 -14.90
CA ALA A 248 -22.02 17.23 -16.06
C ALA A 248 -21.33 18.60 -15.96
N LYS A 249 -21.96 19.60 -15.31
CA LYS A 249 -21.38 20.94 -15.15
C LYS A 249 -20.17 20.91 -14.22
N THR A 250 -20.25 20.18 -13.11
CA THR A 250 -19.15 20.02 -12.17
C THR A 250 -17.99 19.25 -12.79
N LEU A 251 -18.29 18.18 -13.55
CA LEU A 251 -17.27 17.46 -14.33
C LEU A 251 -16.58 18.36 -15.37
N LEU A 252 -17.32 19.28 -16.00
CA LEU A 252 -16.80 20.26 -16.96
C LEU A 252 -15.85 21.28 -16.32
N ALA A 253 -16.13 21.68 -15.08
CA ALA A 253 -15.31 22.62 -14.33
C ALA A 253 -14.01 21.99 -13.79
N SER A 254 -13.92 20.65 -13.74
CA SER A 254 -12.73 19.96 -13.26
C SER A 254 -11.54 20.16 -14.21
N SER A 255 -10.40 20.58 -13.66
CA SER A 255 -9.14 20.67 -14.40
C SER A 255 -8.45 19.30 -14.58
N ILE A 256 -9.00 18.25 -13.96
CA ILE A 256 -8.45 16.90 -13.97
C ILE A 256 -8.80 16.21 -15.30
N LYS A 257 -7.78 15.69 -15.99
CA LYS A 257 -7.97 14.91 -17.22
C LYS A 257 -8.30 13.45 -16.88
N LEU A 258 -9.44 12.94 -17.33
CA LEU A 258 -9.84 11.55 -17.11
C LEU A 258 -9.56 10.68 -18.34
N TYR A 259 -8.80 9.61 -18.15
CA TYR A 259 -8.61 8.53 -19.11
C TYR A 259 -9.11 7.22 -18.51
N ILE A 260 -10.04 6.56 -19.20
CA ILE A 260 -10.54 5.26 -18.76
C ILE A 260 -10.14 4.18 -19.74
N CYS A 261 -9.90 2.97 -19.24
CA CYS A 261 -9.75 1.79 -20.06
C CYS A 261 -11.08 1.02 -20.09
N THR A 262 -11.49 0.61 -21.29
CA THR A 262 -12.60 -0.31 -21.55
C THR A 262 -12.14 -1.31 -22.62
N THR A 263 -12.88 -2.39 -22.80
CA THR A 263 -12.56 -3.41 -23.80
C THR A 263 -13.69 -3.46 -24.82
N ARG A 264 -13.37 -3.28 -26.11
CA ARG A 264 -14.34 -3.55 -27.18
C ARG A 264 -14.61 -5.05 -27.19
N LEU A 265 -15.88 -5.44 -27.05
CA LEU A 265 -16.28 -6.84 -26.95
C LEU A 265 -15.85 -7.61 -28.21
N ARG A 266 -16.13 -7.04 -29.39
CA ARG A 266 -15.70 -7.61 -30.67
C ARG A 266 -14.17 -7.57 -30.78
N GLY A 267 -13.56 -8.75 -30.80
CA GLY A 267 -12.11 -8.94 -30.89
C GLY A 267 -11.37 -8.68 -29.58
N LEU A 268 -12.08 -8.39 -28.48
CA LEU A 268 -11.52 -8.13 -27.16
C LEU A 268 -10.32 -7.17 -27.23
N LYS A 269 -10.50 -5.97 -27.80
CA LYS A 269 -9.41 -4.99 -27.95
C LYS A 269 -9.50 -3.91 -26.90
N GLU A 270 -8.36 -3.55 -26.30
CA GLU A 270 -8.29 -2.42 -25.38
C GLU A 270 -8.71 -1.12 -26.11
N LYS A 271 -9.50 -0.31 -25.42
CA LYS A 271 -9.85 1.03 -25.83
C LYS A 271 -9.60 1.98 -24.65
N VAL A 272 -8.64 2.87 -24.83
CA VAL A 272 -8.43 4.00 -23.92
C VAL A 272 -9.27 5.18 -24.40
N VAL A 273 -10.06 5.75 -23.50
CA VAL A 273 -10.95 6.88 -23.78
C VAL A 273 -10.57 8.05 -22.91
N ALA A 274 -10.22 9.17 -23.53
CA ALA A 274 -10.18 10.46 -22.84
C ALA A 274 -11.62 10.91 -22.63
N VAL A 275 -12.14 10.74 -21.43
CA VAL A 275 -13.53 11.09 -21.10
C VAL A 275 -13.62 12.60 -21.07
N LYS A 276 -14.27 13.16 -22.09
CA LYS A 276 -14.68 14.55 -22.04
C LYS A 276 -15.86 14.64 -21.06
N PRO A 277 -15.89 15.65 -20.18
CA PRO A 277 -17.01 15.88 -19.30
C PRO A 277 -18.21 16.35 -20.12
N THR A 278 -18.91 15.43 -20.76
CA THR A 278 -20.12 15.70 -21.53
C THR A 278 -21.29 14.96 -20.90
N THR A 279 -22.49 15.18 -21.43
CA THR A 279 -23.71 14.45 -21.04
C THR A 279 -23.60 12.92 -21.22
N ASP A 280 -22.58 12.44 -21.95
CA ASP A 280 -22.34 11.02 -22.23
C ASP A 280 -21.22 10.39 -21.37
N ALA A 281 -20.61 11.14 -20.45
CA ALA A 281 -19.50 10.64 -19.62
C ALA A 281 -19.88 9.35 -18.86
N TRP A 282 -21.09 9.30 -18.28
CA TRP A 282 -21.61 8.14 -17.57
C TRP A 282 -21.63 6.87 -18.43
N LYS A 283 -21.84 6.97 -19.76
CA LYS A 283 -21.84 5.80 -20.66
C LYS A 283 -20.48 5.11 -20.66
N TRP A 284 -19.43 5.90 -20.77
CA TRP A 284 -18.05 5.40 -20.78
C TRP A 284 -17.66 4.83 -19.41
N LEU A 285 -18.10 5.46 -18.31
CA LEU A 285 -17.91 4.92 -16.96
C LEU A 285 -18.62 3.56 -16.78
N THR A 286 -19.87 3.43 -17.24
CA THR A 286 -20.60 2.15 -17.25
C THR A 286 -19.87 1.12 -18.11
N ALA A 287 -19.43 1.49 -19.31
CA ALA A 287 -18.70 0.59 -20.21
C ALA A 287 -17.42 0.02 -19.56
N SER A 288 -16.66 0.86 -18.86
CA SER A 288 -15.44 0.44 -18.16
C SER A 288 -15.70 -0.51 -17.00
N ALA A 289 -16.89 -0.47 -16.38
CA ALA A 289 -17.30 -1.29 -15.23
C ALA A 289 -18.23 -2.46 -15.58
N ALA A 290 -18.62 -2.63 -16.85
CA ALA A 290 -19.51 -3.69 -17.30
C ALA A 290 -18.81 -5.05 -17.32
N PHE A 291 -18.74 -5.72 -16.17
CA PHE A 291 -18.11 -7.02 -15.99
C PHE A 291 -18.91 -8.17 -16.63
N PHE A 292 -18.85 -8.29 -17.96
CA PHE A 292 -19.46 -9.38 -18.73
C PHE A 292 -18.92 -10.75 -18.30
N PRO A 293 -19.69 -11.86 -18.32
CA PRO A 293 -21.13 -11.94 -18.57
C PRO A 293 -21.99 -11.63 -17.35
N ALA A 294 -21.41 -11.31 -16.19
CA ALA A 294 -22.20 -10.93 -15.01
C ALA A 294 -23.01 -9.66 -15.26
N MET A 295 -22.48 -8.73 -16.06
CA MET A 295 -23.14 -7.50 -16.50
C MET A 295 -23.26 -7.42 -18.02
N GLN A 296 -24.34 -6.80 -18.51
CA GLN A 296 -24.53 -6.51 -19.93
C GLN A 296 -23.47 -5.53 -20.46
N PRO A 297 -22.96 -5.73 -21.69
CA PRO A 297 -22.12 -4.75 -22.37
C PRO A 297 -22.84 -3.41 -22.54
N MET A 298 -22.07 -2.33 -22.56
CA MET A 298 -22.58 -1.00 -22.86
C MET A 298 -22.42 -0.71 -24.35
N ASN A 299 -23.53 -0.49 -25.06
CA ASN A 299 -23.49 -0.07 -26.46
C ASN A 299 -23.24 1.44 -26.55
N ILE A 300 -22.15 1.83 -27.23
CA ILE A 300 -21.82 3.23 -27.48
C ILE A 300 -21.55 3.39 -28.96
N LYS A 301 -22.44 4.11 -29.65
CA LYS A 301 -22.36 4.37 -31.11
C LYS A 301 -22.31 3.08 -31.94
N GLY A 302 -23.14 2.10 -31.60
CA GLY A 302 -23.26 0.84 -32.35
C GLY A 302 -22.20 -0.21 -32.00
N GLU A 303 -21.29 0.07 -31.07
CA GLU A 303 -20.25 -0.86 -30.62
C GLU A 303 -20.43 -1.23 -29.16
N ASP A 304 -20.29 -2.53 -28.86
CA ASP A 304 -20.42 -3.06 -27.50
C ASP A 304 -19.06 -3.02 -26.77
N TYR A 305 -19.09 -2.45 -25.56
CA TYR A 305 -17.94 -2.31 -24.68
C TYR A 305 -18.20 -2.99 -23.34
N ILE A 306 -17.16 -3.63 -22.80
CA ILE A 306 -17.14 -4.33 -21.52
C ILE A 306 -15.99 -3.84 -20.65
N ASP A 307 -15.89 -4.38 -19.45
CA ASP A 307 -14.92 -4.00 -18.43
C ASP A 307 -13.48 -3.88 -18.99
N GLY A 308 -12.78 -2.81 -18.63
CA GLY A 308 -11.39 -2.59 -19.06
C GLY A 308 -10.41 -3.59 -18.46
N GLY A 309 -10.74 -4.20 -17.33
CA GLY A 309 -9.94 -5.20 -16.62
C GLY A 309 -9.69 -6.45 -17.45
N TYR A 310 -10.46 -6.69 -18.52
CA TYR A 310 -10.16 -7.73 -19.50
C TYR A 310 -8.83 -7.54 -20.24
N ARG A 311 -8.30 -6.32 -20.29
CA ARG A 311 -7.04 -6.01 -20.98
C ARG A 311 -6.06 -5.18 -20.16
N ASN A 312 -6.57 -4.28 -19.33
CA ASN A 312 -5.74 -3.37 -18.56
C ASN A 312 -6.45 -2.96 -17.26
N ASP A 313 -6.33 -3.80 -16.22
CA ASP A 313 -6.87 -3.55 -14.88
C ASP A 313 -6.17 -2.41 -14.14
N PHE A 314 -4.94 -2.07 -14.55
CA PHE A 314 -4.10 -1.11 -13.83
C PHE A 314 -3.37 -0.21 -14.83
N PRO A 315 -4.02 0.86 -15.32
CA PRO A 315 -3.61 1.61 -16.51
C PRO A 315 -2.48 2.62 -16.24
N LEU A 316 -1.42 2.16 -15.58
CA LEU A 316 -0.20 2.94 -15.34
C LEU A 316 0.49 3.33 -16.65
N ASP A 317 0.52 2.44 -17.63
CA ASP A 317 1.07 2.70 -18.96
C ASP A 317 0.39 3.90 -19.63
N VAL A 318 -0.93 4.02 -19.49
CA VAL A 318 -1.70 5.16 -19.98
C VAL A 318 -1.24 6.45 -19.30
N ALA A 319 -1.04 6.43 -17.98
CA ALA A 319 -0.60 7.59 -17.21
C ALA A 319 0.76 8.10 -17.70
N LEU A 320 1.72 7.19 -17.89
CA LEU A 320 3.05 7.51 -18.40
C LEU A 320 3.00 8.04 -19.83
N LEU A 321 2.21 7.41 -20.71
CA LEU A 321 2.00 7.88 -22.09
C LEU A 321 1.35 9.27 -22.16
N LYS A 322 0.62 9.68 -21.12
CA LYS A 322 0.02 11.03 -21.01
C LYS A 322 0.94 12.05 -20.34
N GLY A 323 2.19 11.68 -20.06
CA GLY A 323 3.22 12.59 -19.57
C GLY A 323 3.20 12.80 -18.07
N ALA A 324 2.67 11.83 -17.31
CA ALA A 324 2.76 11.84 -15.85
C ALA A 324 4.23 11.91 -15.40
N LYS A 325 4.54 12.83 -14.47
CA LYS A 325 5.87 12.93 -13.85
C LYS A 325 5.97 12.12 -12.57
N GLU A 326 4.83 11.81 -11.97
CA GLU A 326 4.67 11.01 -10.76
C GLU A 326 3.35 10.24 -10.87
N CYS A 327 3.30 9.01 -10.37
CA CYS A 327 2.08 8.20 -10.37
C CYS A 327 1.76 7.74 -8.94
N ILE A 328 0.54 8.02 -8.48
CA ILE A 328 -0.05 7.43 -7.29
C ILE A 328 -1.04 6.36 -7.75
N CYS A 329 -0.70 5.09 -7.55
CA CYS A 329 -1.45 3.96 -8.02
C CYS A 329 -2.18 3.28 -6.86
N ILE A 330 -3.51 3.32 -6.87
CA ILE A 330 -4.35 2.73 -5.82
C ILE A 330 -4.93 1.41 -6.32
N ASP A 331 -4.47 0.33 -5.70
CA ASP A 331 -4.76 -1.04 -6.07
C ASP A 331 -5.89 -1.63 -5.21
N ALA A 332 -7.09 -1.71 -5.79
CA ALA A 332 -8.25 -2.39 -5.21
C ALA A 332 -8.24 -3.91 -5.43
N GLN A 333 -7.14 -4.47 -5.95
CA GLN A 333 -6.86 -5.89 -6.07
C GLN A 333 -7.88 -6.64 -6.94
N GLY A 334 -8.28 -6.04 -8.07
CA GLY A 334 -9.18 -6.66 -9.05
C GLY A 334 -8.57 -7.90 -9.73
N PRO A 335 -9.42 -8.80 -10.28
CA PRO A 335 -8.98 -10.02 -10.96
C PRO A 335 -8.51 -9.79 -12.40
N GLY A 336 -8.50 -8.55 -12.89
CA GLY A 336 -8.24 -8.24 -14.30
C GLY A 336 -6.77 -8.39 -14.71
N ILE A 337 -6.53 -8.36 -16.03
CA ILE A 337 -5.21 -8.48 -16.64
C ILE A 337 -4.39 -7.23 -16.37
N ARG A 338 -3.17 -7.44 -15.87
CA ARG A 338 -2.18 -6.36 -15.66
C ARG A 338 -1.09 -6.45 -16.70
N LYS A 339 -0.83 -5.33 -17.37
CA LYS A 339 0.30 -5.21 -18.29
C LYS A 339 1.61 -5.33 -17.51
N LYS A 340 2.55 -6.08 -18.08
CA LYS A 340 3.90 -6.29 -17.51
C LYS A 340 4.90 -5.35 -18.19
N ASN A 341 6.08 -5.19 -17.58
CA ASN A 341 7.23 -4.47 -18.14
C ASN A 341 6.94 -3.00 -18.52
N ILE A 342 6.15 -2.31 -17.70
CA ILE A 342 5.91 -0.88 -17.87
C ILE A 342 7.16 -0.12 -17.42
N ALA A 343 7.81 0.60 -18.33
CA ALA A 343 9.01 1.36 -18.04
C ALA A 343 8.66 2.60 -17.21
N THR A 344 8.97 2.58 -15.92
CA THR A 344 8.78 3.69 -14.97
C THR A 344 10.10 4.37 -14.61
N GLU A 345 11.12 4.25 -15.47
CA GLU A 345 12.44 4.77 -15.16
C GLU A 345 12.39 6.28 -14.89
N ASN A 346 12.83 6.66 -13.69
CA ASN A 346 12.85 8.04 -13.19
C ASN A 346 11.47 8.69 -12.97
N ILE A 347 10.39 7.90 -13.01
CA ILE A 347 9.04 8.35 -12.65
C ILE A 347 8.63 7.64 -11.36
N PRO A 348 8.56 8.34 -10.21
CA PRO A 348 8.15 7.73 -8.96
C PRO A 348 6.73 7.18 -9.12
N THR A 349 6.61 5.87 -8.86
CA THR A 349 5.37 5.12 -8.95
C THR A 349 5.07 4.58 -7.57
N ILE A 350 4.14 5.21 -6.89
CA ILE A 350 3.70 4.86 -5.54
C ILE A 350 2.55 3.88 -5.68
N THR A 351 2.66 2.69 -5.10
CA THR A 351 1.56 1.71 -5.12
C THR A 351 0.98 1.57 -3.72
N LEU A 352 -0.28 1.99 -3.57
CA LEU A 352 -1.07 1.86 -2.36
C LEU A 352 -1.97 0.62 -2.50
N ARG A 353 -1.72 -0.38 -1.65
CA ARG A 353 -2.42 -1.66 -1.65
C ARG A 353 -2.60 -2.15 -0.23
N SER A 354 -3.79 -2.66 0.07
CA SER A 354 -4.06 -3.25 1.37
C SER A 354 -3.35 -4.58 1.56
N PRO A 355 -2.63 -4.77 2.68
CA PRO A 355 -2.16 -6.09 3.07
C PRO A 355 -3.34 -6.93 3.59
N TRP A 356 -4.43 -6.29 4.03
CA TRP A 356 -5.67 -6.97 4.41
C TRP A 356 -6.49 -7.32 3.17
N SER A 357 -7.27 -8.38 3.30
CA SER A 357 -8.30 -8.66 2.31
C SER A 357 -9.27 -7.48 2.24
N LEU A 358 -9.76 -7.18 1.04
CA LEU A 358 -10.81 -6.19 0.80
C LEU A 358 -12.20 -6.83 0.60
N GLY A 359 -12.31 -8.14 0.77
CA GLY A 359 -13.58 -8.87 0.71
C GLY A 359 -13.88 -9.39 -0.69
N SER A 360 -15.14 -9.72 -0.94
CA SER A 360 -15.57 -10.23 -2.25
C SER A 360 -15.51 -9.16 -3.35
N PHE A 361 -15.24 -9.57 -4.58
CA PHE A 361 -15.20 -8.66 -5.73
C PHE A 361 -16.60 -8.20 -6.20
N LEU A 362 -17.64 -9.04 -6.04
CA LEU A 362 -19.00 -8.76 -6.55
C LEU A 362 -20.07 -8.56 -5.47
N ILE A 363 -19.71 -8.68 -4.19
CA ILE A 363 -20.67 -8.51 -3.09
C ILE A 363 -20.45 -7.14 -2.46
N PHE A 364 -21.39 -6.24 -2.70
CA PHE A 364 -21.39 -4.89 -2.14
C PHE A 364 -22.09 -4.92 -0.79
N ASP A 365 -21.32 -4.67 0.26
CA ASP A 365 -21.79 -4.59 1.65
C ASP A 365 -21.36 -3.25 2.27
N SER A 366 -22.28 -2.61 2.99
CA SER A 366 -22.07 -1.29 3.60
C SER A 366 -21.02 -1.33 4.70
N HIS A 367 -21.08 -2.34 5.57
CA HIS A 367 -20.14 -2.46 6.68
C HIS A 367 -18.72 -2.70 6.16
N ARG A 368 -18.58 -3.61 5.18
CA ARG A 368 -17.31 -3.86 4.50
C ARG A 368 -16.79 -2.62 3.77
N SER A 369 -17.67 -1.86 3.12
CA SER A 369 -17.28 -0.62 2.44
C SER A 369 -16.68 0.41 3.41
N LYS A 370 -17.25 0.55 4.63
CA LYS A 370 -16.69 1.41 5.69
C LYS A 370 -15.30 0.95 6.12
N ILE A 371 -15.09 -0.35 6.31
CA ILE A 371 -13.79 -0.91 6.69
C ILE A 371 -12.76 -0.68 5.57
N ASN A 372 -13.10 -1.03 4.32
CA ASN A 372 -12.21 -0.87 3.18
C ASN A 372 -11.81 0.60 2.97
N GLU A 373 -12.77 1.51 3.09
CA GLU A 373 -12.54 2.95 3.04
C GLU A 373 -11.55 3.38 4.13
N GLN A 374 -11.79 2.98 5.38
CA GLN A 374 -10.88 3.30 6.47
C GLN A 374 -9.47 2.71 6.27
N LEU A 375 -9.35 1.48 5.76
CA LEU A 375 -8.06 0.87 5.41
C LEU A 375 -7.32 1.70 4.35
N GLY A 376 -8.01 2.12 3.29
CA GLY A 376 -7.44 2.98 2.24
C GLY A 376 -6.91 4.30 2.78
N TYR A 377 -7.64 4.91 3.70
CA TYR A 377 -7.19 6.13 4.38
C TYR A 377 -5.94 5.87 5.22
N LEU A 378 -5.98 4.89 6.12
CA LEU A 378 -4.88 4.62 7.06
C LEU A 378 -3.60 4.18 6.38
N GLU A 379 -3.69 3.34 5.35
CA GLU A 379 -2.52 2.87 4.60
C GLU A 379 -1.85 3.98 3.79
N THR A 380 -2.66 4.89 3.22
CA THR A 380 -2.13 6.08 2.56
C THR A 380 -1.42 6.98 3.56
N MET A 381 -2.01 7.21 4.73
CA MET A 381 -1.39 8.00 5.81
C MET A 381 -0.10 7.34 6.34
N LYS A 382 -0.05 6.01 6.46
CA LYS A 382 1.17 5.24 6.79
C LYS A 382 2.26 5.41 5.73
N TYR A 383 1.90 5.36 4.45
CA TYR A 383 2.85 5.57 3.36
C TYR A 383 3.54 6.94 3.47
N PHE A 384 2.79 7.99 3.80
CA PHE A 384 3.30 9.34 4.00
C PHE A 384 3.83 9.62 5.43
N HIS A 385 4.07 8.58 6.22
CA HIS A 385 4.71 8.66 7.55
C HIS A 385 3.94 9.45 8.63
N PHE A 386 2.62 9.64 8.45
CA PHE A 386 1.76 10.19 9.52
C PHE A 386 1.42 9.13 10.57
N TYR A 387 1.53 7.86 10.22
CA TYR A 387 1.38 6.72 11.10
C TYR A 387 2.47 5.67 10.80
N THR A 388 2.67 4.74 11.74
CA THR A 388 3.58 3.61 11.60
C THR A 388 2.82 2.28 11.60
N GLY A 389 3.54 1.16 11.45
CA GLY A 389 2.96 -0.17 11.30
C GLY A 389 2.93 -0.69 9.85
N PHE A 390 2.66 -1.99 9.70
CA PHE A 390 2.42 -2.63 8.42
C PHE A 390 1.00 -3.17 8.37
N TRP A 391 0.66 -4.13 9.23
CA TRP A 391 -0.67 -4.70 9.38
C TRP A 391 -1.59 -3.72 10.10
N TYR A 392 -1.16 -3.23 11.25
CA TYR A 392 -1.91 -2.29 12.08
C TYR A 392 -1.43 -0.86 11.83
N THR A 393 -2.11 0.10 12.47
CA THR A 393 -1.78 1.51 12.36
C THR A 393 -1.53 2.07 13.75
N PHE A 394 -0.32 2.58 13.97
CA PHE A 394 0.09 3.17 15.24
C PHE A 394 0.38 4.66 15.09
N THR A 395 0.21 5.41 16.19
CA THR A 395 0.71 6.79 16.25
C THR A 395 2.24 6.80 16.21
N THR A 396 2.83 7.93 15.80
CA THR A 396 4.28 8.05 15.57
C THR A 396 5.12 7.95 16.83
N GLU A 397 4.52 8.18 17.99
CA GLU A 397 5.18 8.11 19.30
C GLU A 397 5.35 6.67 19.81
N VAL A 398 4.71 5.69 19.15
CA VAL A 398 4.77 4.30 19.58
C VAL A 398 6.14 3.69 19.28
N ASP A 399 6.88 3.40 20.34
CA ASP A 399 8.11 2.62 20.28
C ASP A 399 7.87 1.21 20.84
N TRP A 400 8.06 0.19 20.01
CA TRP A 400 8.04 -1.23 20.39
C TRP A 400 9.44 -1.82 20.59
N GLN A 401 10.48 -1.09 20.16
CA GLN A 401 11.85 -1.58 20.16
C GLN A 401 12.44 -1.62 21.56
N THR A 402 12.08 -0.66 22.42
CA THR A 402 12.50 -0.68 23.84
C THR A 402 11.99 -1.94 24.56
N GLU A 403 10.71 -2.30 24.43
CA GLU A 403 10.17 -3.54 25.00
C GLU A 403 10.80 -4.78 24.39
N TRP A 404 11.02 -4.75 23.08
CA TRP A 404 11.66 -5.86 22.39
C TRP A 404 13.07 -6.10 22.93
N GLN A 405 13.90 -5.07 23.06
CA GLN A 405 15.25 -5.19 23.62
C GLN A 405 15.22 -5.68 25.07
N ALA A 406 14.34 -5.13 25.90
CA ALA A 406 14.16 -5.60 27.27
C ALA A 406 13.73 -7.08 27.32
N PHE A 407 12.85 -7.51 26.42
CA PHE A 407 12.47 -8.90 26.27
C PHE A 407 13.64 -9.80 25.87
N ILE A 408 14.48 -9.38 24.91
CA ILE A 408 15.64 -10.18 24.48
C ILE A 408 16.58 -10.49 25.65
N VAL A 409 16.79 -9.54 26.57
CA VAL A 409 17.62 -9.76 27.76
C VAL A 409 17.05 -10.85 28.68
N THR A 410 15.74 -11.11 28.64
CA THR A 410 15.10 -12.17 29.42
C THR A 410 15.18 -13.56 28.79
N LEU A 411 15.63 -13.67 27.53
CA LEU A 411 15.78 -14.94 26.83
C LEU A 411 17.09 -15.63 27.22
N SER A 412 17.08 -16.97 27.24
CA SER A 412 18.33 -17.72 27.42
C SER A 412 19.25 -17.59 26.20
N SER A 413 20.56 -17.73 26.40
CA SER A 413 21.58 -17.58 25.35
C SER A 413 21.30 -18.44 24.11
N GLN A 414 20.80 -19.67 24.30
CA GLN A 414 20.41 -20.59 23.21
C GLN A 414 19.24 -20.05 22.38
N LYS A 415 18.31 -19.30 22.97
CA LYS A 415 17.17 -18.72 22.24
C LYS A 415 17.55 -17.39 21.58
N VAL A 416 18.50 -16.65 22.16
CA VAL A 416 19.07 -15.45 21.54
C VAL A 416 19.80 -15.81 20.24
N SER A 417 20.50 -16.95 20.17
CA SER A 417 21.18 -17.38 18.93
C SER A 417 20.22 -17.65 17.78
N TRP A 418 18.94 -17.97 18.03
CA TRP A 418 17.93 -18.08 16.96
C TRP A 418 17.67 -16.75 16.25
N LEU A 419 17.73 -15.64 16.99
CA LEU A 419 17.52 -14.30 16.42
C LEU A 419 18.71 -13.84 15.56
N GLN A 420 19.83 -14.54 15.65
CA GLN A 420 21.00 -14.35 14.78
C GLN A 420 20.95 -15.26 13.54
N ASP A 421 20.08 -16.29 13.56
CA ASP A 421 19.94 -17.25 12.46
C ASP A 421 19.09 -16.70 11.31
N LYS A 422 19.64 -16.77 10.09
CA LYS A 422 18.95 -16.41 8.86
C LYS A 422 17.70 -17.28 8.61
N ALA A 423 17.72 -18.56 8.97
CA ALA A 423 16.60 -19.46 8.76
C ALA A 423 15.39 -19.09 9.64
N PHE A 424 15.63 -18.60 10.87
CA PHE A 424 14.58 -18.06 11.73
C PHE A 424 13.86 -16.88 11.06
N TRP A 425 14.63 -15.89 10.59
CA TRP A 425 14.06 -14.71 9.93
C TRP A 425 13.37 -15.03 8.61
N GLN A 426 13.85 -16.01 7.84
CA GLN A 426 13.13 -16.49 6.66
C GLN A 426 11.75 -17.07 7.00
N LYS A 427 11.65 -17.87 8.07
CA LYS A 427 10.36 -18.38 8.56
C LYS A 427 9.47 -17.23 9.06
N PHE A 428 10.04 -16.26 9.78
CA PHE A 428 9.31 -15.06 10.23
C PHE A 428 8.76 -14.25 9.05
N TYR A 429 9.58 -13.91 8.06
CA TYR A 429 9.14 -13.12 6.90
C TYR A 429 8.08 -13.82 6.06
N LYS A 430 8.10 -15.17 6.00
CA LYS A 430 7.04 -15.94 5.34
C LYS A 430 5.70 -15.79 6.08
N LEU A 431 5.74 -15.69 7.40
CA LEU A 431 4.54 -15.57 8.25
C LEU A 431 4.03 -14.12 8.34
N TYR A 432 4.95 -13.15 8.41
CA TYR A 432 4.63 -11.72 8.49
C TYR A 432 4.38 -11.08 7.12
N GLU A 433 4.73 -11.77 6.02
CA GLU A 433 4.56 -11.38 4.60
C GLU A 433 5.38 -10.16 4.16
N LYS A 434 6.29 -9.66 5.00
CA LYS A 434 7.16 -8.53 4.69
C LYS A 434 8.55 -8.72 5.28
N LYS A 435 9.58 -8.35 4.53
CA LYS A 435 10.93 -8.24 5.08
C LYS A 435 11.06 -6.95 5.87
N ILE A 436 11.59 -7.04 7.07
CA ILE A 436 11.82 -5.89 7.95
C ILE A 436 13.26 -5.88 8.47
N PRO A 437 13.82 -4.69 8.74
CA PRO A 437 15.07 -4.57 9.47
C PRO A 437 14.89 -5.02 10.93
N LEU A 438 15.98 -5.46 11.56
CA LEU A 438 15.96 -5.95 12.96
C LEU A 438 15.54 -4.87 13.96
N GLU A 439 15.78 -3.61 13.63
CA GLU A 439 15.38 -2.43 14.38
C GLU A 439 13.86 -2.25 14.46
N ARG A 440 13.09 -2.99 13.65
CA ARG A 440 11.62 -3.01 13.67
C ARG A 440 11.04 -4.37 14.07
N ALA A 441 11.88 -5.26 14.61
CA ALA A 441 11.48 -6.59 15.04
C ALA A 441 10.35 -6.53 16.07
N GLY A 442 10.47 -5.65 17.08
CA GLY A 442 9.47 -5.49 18.12
C GLY A 442 8.08 -5.19 17.57
N GLU A 443 7.99 -4.17 16.71
CA GLU A 443 6.72 -3.78 16.06
C GLU A 443 6.13 -4.95 15.27
N ALA A 444 6.94 -5.62 14.44
CA ALA A 444 6.45 -6.71 13.61
C ALA A 444 5.99 -7.93 14.41
N PHE A 445 6.66 -8.26 15.52
CA PHE A 445 6.19 -9.32 16.42
C PHE A 445 4.89 -8.93 17.13
N VAL A 446 4.73 -7.69 17.58
CA VAL A 446 3.49 -7.18 18.18
C VAL A 446 2.32 -7.26 17.18
N GLU A 447 2.54 -6.81 15.95
CA GLU A 447 1.53 -6.93 14.89
C GLU A 447 1.19 -8.38 14.55
N LEU A 448 2.19 -9.26 14.53
CA LEU A 448 1.98 -10.69 14.30
C LEU A 448 1.09 -11.31 15.40
N ILE A 449 1.34 -10.94 16.66
CA ILE A 449 0.49 -11.36 17.79
C ILE A 449 -0.93 -10.81 17.61
N GLY A 450 -1.06 -9.52 17.30
CA GLY A 450 -2.37 -8.90 17.05
C GLY A 450 -3.16 -9.59 15.95
N ARG A 451 -2.47 -10.04 14.89
CA ARG A 451 -3.09 -10.81 13.79
C ARG A 451 -3.56 -12.19 14.24
N PHE A 452 -2.81 -12.89 15.10
CA PHE A 452 -3.28 -14.15 15.69
C PHE A 452 -4.49 -13.98 16.62
N LEU A 453 -4.60 -12.82 17.26
CA LEU A 453 -5.72 -12.44 18.12
C LEU A 453 -6.83 -11.70 17.35
N GLU A 454 -6.74 -11.61 16.02
CA GLU A 454 -7.76 -11.03 15.14
C GLU A 454 -8.19 -9.59 15.50
N LEU A 455 -7.23 -8.78 15.94
CA LEU A 455 -7.52 -7.39 16.30
C LEU A 455 -7.98 -6.55 15.08
N PRO A 456 -8.82 -5.52 15.28
CA PRO A 456 -9.30 -4.61 14.24
C PRO A 456 -8.15 -3.91 13.47
N PRO A 457 -8.05 -4.04 12.15
CA PRO A 457 -7.00 -3.34 11.40
C PRO A 457 -7.36 -1.90 10.99
N ASN A 458 -8.64 -1.55 11.05
CA ASN A 458 -9.20 -0.27 10.61
C ASN A 458 -9.21 0.80 11.73
N LYS A 459 -8.35 0.68 12.74
CA LYS A 459 -8.21 1.62 13.85
C LYS A 459 -6.78 2.17 13.92
N ILE A 460 -6.66 3.36 14.51
CA ILE A 460 -5.37 3.92 14.93
C ILE A 460 -5.20 3.56 16.40
N TYR A 461 -4.04 3.01 16.75
CA TYR A 461 -3.74 2.60 18.11
C TYR A 461 -2.62 3.43 18.72
N THR A 462 -2.84 3.89 19.94
CA THR A 462 -1.73 4.18 20.85
C THR A 462 -1.17 2.87 21.41
N LYS A 463 0.01 2.94 22.02
CA LYS A 463 0.64 1.77 22.65
C LYS A 463 -0.25 1.12 23.72
N SER A 464 -0.88 1.92 24.59
CA SER A 464 -1.77 1.43 25.64
C SER A 464 -3.04 0.79 25.08
N GLN A 465 -3.65 1.43 24.08
CA GLN A 465 -4.85 0.89 23.41
C GLN A 465 -4.56 -0.46 22.75
N PHE A 466 -3.42 -0.62 22.07
CA PHE A 466 -3.09 -1.89 21.44
C PHE A 466 -2.80 -2.98 22.48
N LEU A 467 -2.05 -2.65 23.55
CA LEU A 467 -1.78 -3.58 24.64
C LEU A 467 -3.06 -4.06 25.33
N ALA A 468 -4.02 -3.16 25.60
CA ALA A 468 -5.34 -3.53 26.12
C ALA A 468 -6.09 -4.45 25.14
N ALA A 469 -6.12 -4.09 23.86
CA ALA A 469 -6.77 -4.91 22.83
C ALA A 469 -6.14 -6.31 22.70
N LEU A 470 -4.83 -6.48 22.91
CA LEU A 470 -4.19 -7.79 22.93
C LEU A 470 -4.65 -8.67 24.10
N VAL A 471 -4.96 -8.07 25.26
CA VAL A 471 -5.47 -8.79 26.42
C VAL A 471 -6.94 -9.16 26.21
N GLU A 472 -7.78 -8.19 25.84
CA GLU A 472 -9.21 -8.42 25.54
C GLU A 472 -9.42 -9.38 24.37
N GLY A 473 -8.60 -9.26 23.32
CA GLY A 473 -8.68 -10.10 22.13
C GLY A 473 -8.45 -11.57 22.45
N LYS A 474 -7.65 -11.89 23.48
CA LYS A 474 -7.50 -13.25 24.01
C LYS A 474 -8.79 -13.77 24.64
N GLU A 475 -9.51 -12.93 25.37
CA GLU A 475 -10.75 -13.32 26.06
C GLU A 475 -11.90 -13.52 25.07
N ASN A 476 -11.88 -12.81 23.93
CA ASN A 476 -12.96 -12.76 22.94
C ASN A 476 -12.67 -13.50 21.62
N VAL A 477 -11.63 -14.36 21.53
CA VAL A 477 -11.22 -15.09 20.30
C VAL A 477 -12.36 -15.86 19.62
N THR A 478 -13.48 -16.08 20.30
CA THR A 478 -14.65 -16.83 19.81
C THR A 478 -15.66 -16.01 19.00
N GLN A 479 -15.58 -14.68 18.94
CA GLN A 479 -16.50 -13.87 18.14
C GLN A 479 -15.83 -13.30 16.88
N PRO A 480 -16.14 -13.82 15.68
CA PRO A 480 -15.63 -13.28 14.43
C PRO A 480 -16.12 -11.84 14.22
N PHE A 481 -15.31 -11.03 13.53
CA PHE A 481 -15.78 -9.76 12.98
C PHE A 481 -17.08 -9.98 12.17
N GLU A 482 -18.17 -9.29 12.53
CA GLU A 482 -19.44 -9.29 11.78
C GLU A 482 -19.27 -8.59 10.42
N VAL A 483 -18.63 -9.27 9.48
CA VAL A 483 -18.36 -8.74 8.14
C VAL A 483 -18.64 -9.83 7.12
N THR A 484 -19.24 -9.46 5.99
CA THR A 484 -19.41 -10.40 4.87
C THR A 484 -18.04 -10.89 4.38
N LEU A 485 -17.78 -12.18 4.54
CA LEU A 485 -16.52 -12.81 4.15
C LEU A 485 -16.55 -13.21 2.67
N SER A 486 -15.44 -13.00 1.98
CA SER A 486 -15.17 -13.67 0.71
C SER A 486 -14.91 -15.16 0.92
N PHE A 487 -15.00 -15.95 -0.14
CA PHE A 487 -14.70 -17.38 -0.09
C PHE A 487 -13.26 -17.68 0.38
N ILE A 488 -12.30 -16.85 -0.03
CA ILE A 488 -10.89 -17.00 0.35
C ILE A 488 -10.75 -16.72 1.85
N GLU A 489 -11.35 -15.64 2.35
CA GLU A 489 -11.36 -15.32 3.79
C GLU A 489 -12.07 -16.41 4.61
N TRP A 490 -13.18 -16.94 4.12
CA TRP A 490 -13.88 -18.04 4.79
C TRP A 490 -13.01 -19.30 4.88
N LEU A 491 -12.30 -19.66 3.79
CA LEU A 491 -11.35 -20.78 3.81
C LEU A 491 -10.18 -20.52 4.77
N GLU A 492 -9.66 -19.30 4.80
CA GLU A 492 -8.59 -18.89 5.71
C GLU A 492 -9.06 -18.99 7.16
N ILE A 493 -10.21 -18.41 7.50
CA ILE A 493 -10.81 -18.48 8.84
C ILE A 493 -11.13 -19.92 9.22
N PHE A 494 -11.69 -20.71 8.30
CA PHE A 494 -11.96 -22.13 8.53
C PHE A 494 -10.67 -22.90 8.86
N HIS A 495 -9.62 -22.71 8.06
CA HIS A 495 -8.33 -23.34 8.33
C HIS A 495 -7.73 -22.84 9.66
N GLN A 496 -7.79 -21.54 9.95
CA GLN A 496 -7.26 -20.96 11.18
C GLN A 496 -7.99 -21.46 12.43
N ASN A 497 -9.32 -21.58 12.37
CA ASN A 497 -10.17 -21.89 13.53
C ASN A 497 -10.48 -23.38 13.70
N TYR A 498 -10.33 -24.22 12.67
CA TYR A 498 -10.63 -25.66 12.78
C TYR A 498 -9.40 -26.57 12.63
N SER A 499 -8.36 -26.19 11.87
CA SER A 499 -7.14 -27.01 11.75
C SER A 499 -6.24 -26.90 12.98
N LEU A 500 -5.96 -28.03 13.66
CA LEU A 500 -4.96 -28.11 14.73
C LEU A 500 -3.53 -27.74 14.26
N LEU A 501 -3.28 -27.78 12.95
CA LEU A 501 -2.02 -27.39 12.34
C LEU A 501 -1.92 -25.88 12.05
N SER A 502 -2.97 -25.10 12.33
CA SER A 502 -2.94 -23.66 12.08
C SER A 502 -1.95 -22.94 13.00
N LYS A 503 -1.29 -21.90 12.48
CA LYS A 503 -0.32 -21.12 13.25
C LYS A 503 -0.98 -20.34 14.40
N LYS A 504 -2.24 -19.92 14.21
CA LYS A 504 -3.09 -19.32 15.26
C LYS A 504 -3.33 -20.30 16.42
N LYS A 505 -3.79 -21.52 16.14
CA LYS A 505 -4.01 -22.53 17.20
C LYS A 505 -2.71 -22.92 17.89
N GLN A 506 -1.62 -23.08 17.14
CA GLN A 506 -0.30 -23.34 17.74
C GLN A 506 0.15 -22.20 18.66
N PHE A 507 -0.08 -20.94 18.27
CA PHE A 507 0.18 -19.77 19.11
C PHE A 507 -0.64 -19.82 20.41
N LEU A 508 -1.96 -19.99 20.32
CA LEU A 508 -2.86 -20.05 21.48
C LEU A 508 -2.53 -21.23 22.41
N LEU A 509 -2.22 -22.40 21.85
CA LEU A 509 -1.82 -23.59 22.62
C LEU A 509 -0.52 -23.34 23.39
N PHE A 510 0.52 -22.80 22.73
CA PHE A 510 1.78 -22.50 23.40
C PHE A 510 1.61 -21.46 24.52
N GLU A 511 0.72 -20.51 24.29
CA GLU A 511 0.38 -19.47 25.25
C GLU A 511 -0.29 -20.06 26.50
N GLU A 512 -1.30 -20.91 26.33
CA GLU A 512 -1.99 -21.60 27.41
C GLU A 512 -1.05 -22.53 28.21
N LEU A 513 -0.19 -23.29 27.52
CA LEU A 513 0.79 -24.16 28.16
C LEU A 513 1.78 -23.37 29.02
N LEU A 514 2.26 -22.22 28.54
CA LEU A 514 3.18 -21.36 29.29
C LEU A 514 2.51 -20.69 30.49
N GLU A 515 1.24 -20.31 30.39
CA GLU A 515 0.47 -19.79 31.54
C GLU A 515 0.25 -20.84 32.62
N LYS A 516 -0.03 -22.09 32.24
CA LYS A 516 -0.19 -23.22 33.16
C LYS A 516 1.13 -23.75 33.72
N GLY A 517 2.28 -23.17 33.34
CA GLY A 517 3.61 -23.63 33.76
C GLY A 517 4.01 -24.98 33.17
N ILE A 518 3.34 -25.46 32.12
CA ILE A 518 3.59 -26.75 31.50
C ILE A 518 4.80 -26.66 30.58
N LYS A 519 5.76 -27.59 30.75
CA LYS A 519 6.97 -27.66 29.93
C LYS A 519 6.65 -28.11 28.51
N ILE A 520 6.99 -27.27 27.52
CA ILE A 520 6.82 -27.59 26.09
C ILE A 520 8.04 -28.40 25.62
N PRO A 521 7.87 -29.50 24.87
CA PRO A 521 8.99 -30.29 24.34
C PRO A 521 9.90 -29.47 23.42
N GLU A 522 11.22 -29.58 23.63
CA GLU A 522 12.22 -28.75 22.91
C GLU A 522 12.15 -28.92 21.39
N SER A 523 11.91 -30.14 20.91
CA SER A 523 11.74 -30.45 19.48
C SER A 523 10.54 -29.72 18.84
N LEU A 524 9.50 -29.44 19.62
CA LEU A 524 8.32 -28.69 19.16
C LEU A 524 8.61 -27.18 19.16
N ILE A 525 9.37 -26.70 20.14
CA ILE A 525 9.83 -25.31 20.22
C ILE A 525 10.73 -24.99 19.03
N GLU A 526 11.67 -25.85 18.67
CA GLU A 526 12.57 -25.65 17.52
C GLU A 526 11.82 -25.61 16.18
N LYS A 527 10.85 -26.51 15.97
CA LYS A 527 10.01 -26.53 14.76
C LYS A 527 9.16 -25.27 14.61
N SER A 528 8.72 -24.69 15.73
CA SER A 528 7.86 -23.50 15.79
C SER A 528 8.52 -22.31 16.48
N ALA A 529 9.83 -22.13 16.30
CA ALA A 529 10.64 -21.13 17.01
C ALA A 529 10.07 -19.71 16.94
N VAL A 530 9.59 -19.28 15.77
CA VAL A 530 8.98 -17.96 15.56
C VAL A 530 7.72 -17.78 16.44
N LEU A 531 6.85 -18.78 16.48
CA LEU A 531 5.65 -18.73 17.31
C LEU A 531 6.02 -18.72 18.79
N PHE A 532 6.99 -19.54 19.20
CA PHE A 532 7.44 -19.58 20.58
C PHE A 532 7.99 -18.22 21.04
N VAL A 533 8.81 -17.56 20.21
CA VAL A 533 9.30 -16.20 20.49
C VAL A 533 8.13 -15.21 20.57
N ALA A 534 7.16 -15.28 19.66
CA ALA A 534 5.98 -14.42 19.70
C ALA A 534 5.18 -14.62 21.00
N VAL A 535 4.94 -15.86 21.43
CA VAL A 535 4.23 -16.15 22.68
C VAL A 535 5.00 -15.66 23.90
N LYS A 536 6.32 -15.92 23.97
CA LYS A 536 7.16 -15.44 25.08
C LYS A 536 7.16 -13.92 25.16
N PHE A 537 7.21 -13.24 24.02
CA PHE A 537 7.12 -11.79 23.98
C PHE A 537 5.73 -11.30 24.41
N PHE A 538 4.65 -11.96 23.99
CA PHE A 538 3.31 -11.65 24.46
C PHE A 538 3.17 -11.80 25.98
N SER A 539 3.68 -12.89 26.58
CA SER A 539 3.71 -13.07 28.03
C SER A 539 4.52 -11.98 28.74
N PHE A 540 5.64 -11.55 28.15
CA PHE A 540 6.44 -10.44 28.67
C PHE A 540 5.65 -9.13 28.69
N LEU A 541 4.95 -8.80 27.61
CA LEU A 541 4.12 -7.61 27.50
C LEU A 541 2.99 -7.62 28.53
N LYS A 542 2.28 -8.75 28.70
CA LYS A 542 1.20 -8.89 29.70
C LYS A 542 1.68 -8.63 31.14
N LYS A 543 2.83 -9.20 31.52
CA LYS A 543 3.41 -8.96 32.85
C LYS A 543 3.76 -7.49 33.08
N LYS A 544 4.13 -6.76 32.03
CA LYS A 544 4.42 -5.32 32.13
C LYS A 544 3.15 -4.49 32.29
N ILE A 545 2.06 -4.88 31.63
CA ILE A 545 0.73 -4.25 31.81
C ILE A 545 0.27 -4.43 33.26
N ALA A 546 0.32 -5.65 33.80
CA ALA A 546 -0.14 -5.97 35.16
C ALA A 546 0.68 -5.32 36.29
N LYS A 547 1.88 -4.81 36.01
CA LYS A 547 2.71 -4.06 36.98
C LYS A 547 2.46 -2.55 36.96
N ASN A 548 1.84 -2.05 35.90
CA ASN A 548 1.58 -0.63 35.67
C ASN A 548 0.10 -0.26 35.83
N ALA A 549 -0.77 -1.26 35.95
CA ALA A 549 -2.14 -1.14 36.43
C ALA A 549 -2.13 -1.30 37.96
#